data_AF-A0A521H3L0-F1
#
_entry.id   AF-A0A521H3L0-F1
#
_cell.length_a   1.000
_cell.length_b   1.000
_cell.length_c   1.000
_cell.angle_alpha   90.00
_cell.angle_beta   90.00
_cell.angle_gamma   90.00
#
_symmetry.space_group_name_H-M   'P 1'
#
loop_
_entity.id
_entity.type
_entity.pdbx_description
1 polymer ?
#
loop_
_entity_poly.entity_id
_entity_poly.type
_entity_poly.pdbx_seq_one_letter_code
_entity_poly.pdbx_strand_id
1 'polypeptide(L)'
;MSFHEVDCHWFEVSGALTAPIHPRHRVGLPALQCGCRAFPLRQPVSWSMEEFPLIAARPGRQVSAAFGYGGVDGVPDCRDGVTPIGAGTMARAVGAARRSGGHTQGVQVMEMPKPGPAHQKLELFAGDWSGEEKMHPSEWDPQGGTATASMNSRVVCDGFYVAGDYEQRRDGAVTFRGHSVLGIDPQSQEVVLHWFDSMGMGVNEFRGKFQGDKIALSFQSPMGWHRVSYDFGEKNAMRFRMDMSADQKQWKTMLEGVYRKKA
;
A
#
# COMPACT_ATOMS: atom_id res chain seq x y z
N MET A 1 38.72 24.60 41.53
CA MET A 1 37.43 24.70 40.81
C MET A 1 36.64 23.48 41.20
N SER A 2 35.60 23.72 41.98
CA SER A 2 34.87 22.73 42.76
C SER A 2 33.91 21.93 41.87
N PHE A 3 33.95 20.60 41.99
CA PHE A 3 32.85 19.73 41.56
C PHE A 3 31.86 19.66 42.73
N HIS A 4 30.62 20.09 42.49
CA HIS A 4 29.50 19.85 43.41
C HIS A 4 28.74 18.62 42.94
N GLU A 5 28.64 17.68 43.87
CA GLU A 5 27.82 16.49 43.91
C GLU A 5 26.33 16.90 43.95
N VAL A 6 25.48 16.23 43.16
CA VAL A 6 24.03 16.49 43.14
C VAL A 6 23.34 15.25 43.69
N ASP A 7 22.86 15.37 44.93
CA ASP A 7 22.11 14.35 45.65
C ASP A 7 20.66 14.25 45.14
N CYS A 8 20.22 13.01 44.97
CA CYS A 8 18.86 12.61 44.62
C CYS A 8 17.96 12.65 45.86
N HIS A 9 16.95 13.52 45.88
CA HIS A 9 15.88 13.45 46.89
C HIS A 9 14.64 12.73 46.34
N TRP A 10 14.39 11.55 46.91
CA TRP A 10 13.13 10.84 46.90
C TRP A 10 12.14 11.50 47.88
N PHE A 11 10.89 11.67 47.46
CA PHE A 11 9.77 12.06 48.33
C PHE A 11 8.86 10.84 48.53
N GLU A 12 8.87 10.29 49.73
CA GLU A 12 7.87 9.36 50.26
C GLU A 12 6.69 10.16 50.83
N VAL A 13 5.46 9.78 50.49
CA VAL A 13 4.25 10.20 51.21
C VAL A 13 3.53 8.94 51.66
N SER A 14 3.71 8.60 52.94
CA SER A 14 2.90 7.63 53.67
C SER A 14 1.82 8.36 54.47
N GLY A 15 0.58 7.87 54.41
CA GLY A 15 -0.52 8.40 55.20
C GLY A 15 -1.81 7.61 55.01
N ALA A 16 -1.92 6.47 55.69
CA ALA A 16 -3.16 5.72 55.86
C ALA A 16 -3.93 6.25 57.07
N LEU A 17 -5.25 6.42 56.98
CA LEU A 17 -6.18 6.39 58.13
C LEU A 17 -7.58 5.96 57.67
N THR A 18 -8.13 5.00 58.40
CA THR A 18 -9.42 4.32 58.23
C THR A 18 -10.51 4.94 59.13
N ALA A 19 -11.74 5.07 58.58
CA ALA A 19 -13.12 4.88 59.12
C ALA A 19 -13.49 5.29 60.60
N PRO A 20 -14.74 5.70 60.94
CA PRO A 20 -15.99 5.01 60.55
C PRO A 20 -17.29 5.85 60.35
N ILE A 21 -18.34 5.10 60.03
CA ILE A 21 -19.72 5.39 59.59
C ILE A 21 -20.67 5.65 60.78
N HIS A 22 -21.63 6.61 60.71
CA HIS A 22 -23.10 6.47 60.95
C HIS A 22 -23.88 7.83 61.00
N PRO A 23 -25.25 7.91 61.05
CA PRO A 23 -26.07 8.30 59.89
C PRO A 23 -27.08 9.47 60.11
N ARG A 24 -27.85 9.75 59.04
CA ARG A 24 -29.12 10.51 58.93
C ARG A 24 -29.04 12.04 58.90
N HIS A 25 -29.41 12.62 57.77
CA HIS A 25 -30.54 13.56 57.68
C HIS A 25 -31.05 13.64 56.23
N ARG A 26 -32.35 13.34 56.04
CA ARG A 26 -33.13 13.63 54.82
C ARG A 26 -33.35 15.14 54.74
N VAL A 27 -33.09 15.78 53.60
CA VAL A 27 -33.92 16.88 53.06
C VAL A 27 -33.79 16.94 51.53
N GLY A 28 -34.94 16.80 50.83
CA GLY A 28 -35.31 17.57 49.64
C GLY A 28 -34.52 17.45 48.33
N LEU A 29 -34.96 16.54 47.45
CA LEU A 29 -34.89 16.73 45.99
C LEU A 29 -35.81 17.90 45.56
N PRO A 30 -35.47 18.59 44.47
CA PRO A 30 -36.43 18.72 43.39
C PRO A 30 -35.93 18.07 42.09
N ALA A 31 -36.84 17.31 41.50
CA ALA A 31 -36.70 16.63 40.23
C ALA A 31 -36.44 17.63 39.09
N LEU A 32 -35.41 17.36 38.28
CA LEU A 32 -35.30 17.93 36.94
C LEU A 32 -35.74 16.88 35.94
N GLN A 33 -36.83 17.20 35.26
CA GLN A 33 -37.49 16.45 34.21
C GLN A 33 -36.52 16.08 33.07
N CYS A 34 -36.48 14.77 32.75
CA CYS A 34 -36.08 14.28 31.44
C CYS A 34 -37.04 14.81 30.38
N GLY A 35 -36.63 15.87 29.68
CA GLY A 35 -37.29 16.34 28.46
C GLY A 35 -36.85 15.49 27.26
N CYS A 36 -37.54 14.38 27.01
CA CYS A 36 -37.48 13.71 25.71
C CYS A 36 -38.12 14.64 24.65
N ARG A 37 -37.30 15.36 23.88
CA ARG A 37 -37.76 16.00 22.64
C ARG A 37 -37.62 15.01 21.49
N ALA A 38 -38.76 14.58 20.97
CA ALA A 38 -38.85 13.84 19.72
C ALA A 38 -38.36 14.73 18.56
N PHE A 39 -37.38 14.23 17.81
CA PHE A 39 -36.95 14.79 16.54
C PHE A 39 -37.98 14.45 15.45
N PRO A 40 -38.45 15.40 14.64
CA PRO A 40 -39.28 15.07 13.49
C PRO A 40 -38.45 14.35 12.41
N LEU A 41 -38.94 13.18 11.99
CA LEU A 41 -38.46 12.41 10.84
C LEU A 41 -38.46 13.31 9.59
N ARG A 42 -37.28 13.54 9.00
CA ARG A 42 -37.17 14.15 7.68
C ARG A 42 -37.74 13.20 6.64
N GLN A 43 -38.65 13.72 5.82
CA GLN A 43 -39.20 13.02 4.66
C GLN A 43 -38.08 12.74 3.63
N PRO A 44 -38.13 11.60 2.91
CA PRO A 44 -37.23 11.35 1.81
C PRO A 44 -37.55 12.29 0.65
N VAL A 45 -36.52 13.00 0.18
CA VAL A 45 -36.58 13.84 -1.02
C VAL A 45 -36.69 12.90 -2.22
N SER A 46 -37.85 12.90 -2.88
CA SER A 46 -38.04 12.26 -4.18
C SER A 46 -37.30 13.07 -5.24
N TRP A 47 -36.29 12.49 -5.88
CA TRP A 47 -35.67 13.06 -7.06
C TRP A 47 -36.54 12.71 -8.27
N SER A 48 -37.21 13.70 -8.85
CA SER A 48 -37.83 13.59 -10.17
C SER A 48 -36.73 13.39 -11.21
N MET A 49 -36.87 12.32 -11.97
CA MET A 49 -35.98 11.93 -13.06
C MET A 49 -36.58 12.49 -14.36
N GLU A 50 -36.37 13.78 -14.63
CA GLU A 50 -36.68 14.37 -15.93
C GLU A 50 -35.51 15.25 -16.39
N GLU A 51 -35.21 15.12 -17.68
CA GLU A 51 -34.26 15.91 -18.49
C GLU A 51 -32.81 15.42 -18.59
N PHE A 52 -32.62 14.26 -19.25
CA PHE A 52 -31.43 13.99 -20.06
C PHE A 52 -31.79 14.05 -21.55
N PRO A 53 -31.09 14.85 -22.38
CA PRO A 53 -31.33 14.85 -23.81
C PRO A 53 -30.80 13.58 -24.48
N LEU A 54 -31.66 13.04 -25.35
CA LEU A 54 -31.48 11.86 -26.18
C LEU A 54 -30.14 11.85 -26.95
N ILE A 55 -29.35 10.81 -26.72
CA ILE A 55 -28.25 10.40 -27.60
C ILE A 55 -28.86 9.81 -28.88
N ALA A 56 -28.59 10.46 -30.01
CA ALA A 56 -28.87 9.92 -31.33
C ALA A 56 -27.91 8.76 -31.64
N ALA A 57 -28.45 7.54 -31.75
CA ALA A 57 -27.72 6.36 -32.18
C ALA A 57 -27.38 6.43 -33.68
N ARG A 58 -26.11 6.24 -34.04
CA ARG A 58 -25.69 5.87 -35.39
C ARG A 58 -25.52 4.34 -35.46
N PRO A 59 -26.06 3.65 -36.46
CA PRO A 59 -25.87 2.21 -36.61
C PRO A 59 -24.59 1.91 -37.41
N GLY A 60 -23.86 0.88 -37.00
CA GLY A 60 -22.95 0.15 -37.90
C GLY A 60 -21.46 0.16 -37.53
N ARG A 61 -21.07 -0.75 -36.64
CA ARG A 61 -19.96 -1.70 -36.87
C ARG A 61 -19.86 -2.68 -35.71
N GLN A 62 -20.16 -3.94 -35.98
CA GLN A 62 -19.68 -5.05 -35.16
C GLN A 62 -18.16 -5.12 -35.27
N VAL A 63 -17.48 -5.10 -34.13
CA VAL A 63 -16.12 -5.62 -34.02
C VAL A 63 -16.20 -6.70 -32.95
N SER A 64 -16.18 -7.95 -33.40
CA SER A 64 -16.10 -9.12 -32.53
C SER A 64 -14.79 -9.10 -31.75
N ALA A 65 -14.89 -9.19 -30.43
CA ALA A 65 -13.78 -9.50 -29.56
C ALA A 65 -13.41 -10.99 -29.74
N ALA A 66 -12.21 -11.26 -30.25
CA ALA A 66 -11.60 -12.58 -30.18
C ALA A 66 -10.77 -12.65 -28.89
N PHE A 67 -11.34 -13.29 -27.86
CA PHE A 67 -10.58 -13.79 -26.72
C PHE A 67 -9.86 -15.07 -27.18
N GLY A 68 -8.55 -14.97 -27.45
CA GLY A 68 -7.69 -16.11 -27.70
C GLY A 68 -7.12 -16.64 -26.38
N TYR A 69 -7.71 -17.69 -25.84
CA TYR A 69 -7.03 -18.59 -24.89
C TYR A 69 -6.28 -19.65 -25.70
N GLY A 70 -4.97 -19.49 -25.84
CA GLY A 70 -4.08 -20.51 -26.43
C GLY A 70 -3.76 -21.58 -25.40
N GLY A 71 -4.60 -22.61 -25.33
CA GLY A 71 -4.29 -23.88 -24.69
C GLY A 71 -3.47 -24.75 -25.65
N VAL A 72 -2.33 -25.23 -25.15
CA VAL A 72 -1.51 -26.26 -25.79
C VAL A 72 -2.22 -27.61 -25.63
N ASP A 73 -2.35 -28.38 -26.72
CA ASP A 73 -2.38 -29.85 -26.75
C ASP A 73 -2.59 -30.33 -28.19
N GLY A 74 -1.89 -31.40 -28.59
CA GLY A 74 -2.28 -32.22 -29.74
C GLY A 74 -1.20 -32.45 -30.80
N VAL A 75 -0.30 -33.40 -30.49
CA VAL A 75 0.54 -34.13 -31.45
C VAL A 75 -0.35 -34.83 -32.50
N PRO A 76 -0.02 -34.80 -33.81
CA PRO A 76 -0.88 -35.39 -34.84
C PRO A 76 -0.79 -36.92 -34.87
N ASP A 77 -1.96 -37.56 -34.73
CA ASP A 77 -2.22 -38.97 -35.04
C ASP A 77 -2.49 -39.11 -36.55
N CYS A 78 -1.63 -39.85 -37.24
CA CYS A 78 -1.78 -40.19 -38.64
C CYS A 78 -2.09 -41.68 -38.76
N ARG A 79 -3.36 -42.02 -38.97
CA ARG A 79 -3.77 -43.32 -39.52
C ARG A 79 -4.97 -43.13 -40.45
N ASP A 80 -4.73 -43.36 -41.74
CA ASP A 80 -5.46 -44.34 -42.55
C ASP A 80 -4.79 -44.49 -43.92
N GLY A 81 -4.58 -45.74 -44.35
CA GLY A 81 -4.13 -46.08 -45.71
C GLY A 81 -3.22 -47.31 -45.81
N VAL A 82 -3.82 -48.49 -45.96
CA VAL A 82 -3.18 -49.82 -46.05
C VAL A 82 -2.77 -50.20 -47.48
N THR A 83 -1.64 -50.92 -47.65
CA THR A 83 -1.39 -52.17 -48.44
C THR A 83 0.08 -52.25 -48.95
N PRO A 84 0.63 -53.42 -49.37
CA PRO A 84 0.55 -54.77 -48.81
C PRO A 84 1.92 -55.53 -48.72
N ILE A 85 1.93 -56.59 -47.88
CA ILE A 85 2.60 -57.93 -47.98
C ILE A 85 4.08 -58.02 -48.44
N GLY A 86 4.93 -58.55 -47.56
CA GLY A 86 6.23 -59.16 -47.90
C GLY A 86 6.85 -59.92 -46.72
N ALA A 87 7.18 -61.19 -46.92
CA ALA A 87 7.47 -62.21 -45.91
C ALA A 87 8.79 -62.04 -45.12
N GLY A 88 8.81 -62.52 -43.88
CA GLY A 88 10.04 -62.57 -43.06
C GLY A 88 9.87 -63.27 -41.70
N THR A 89 10.02 -64.60 -41.72
CA THR A 89 10.55 -65.52 -40.70
C THR A 89 10.41 -65.18 -39.20
N MET A 90 9.68 -66.04 -38.48
CA MET A 90 9.63 -66.14 -37.02
C MET A 90 11.00 -66.47 -36.41
N ALA A 91 11.50 -65.61 -35.52
CA ALA A 91 12.53 -65.95 -34.54
C ALA A 91 12.01 -65.61 -33.14
N ARG A 92 11.79 -66.66 -32.36
CA ARG A 92 11.29 -66.62 -30.98
C ARG A 92 12.48 -66.32 -30.05
N ALA A 93 12.53 -65.12 -29.47
CA ALA A 93 13.46 -64.79 -28.40
C ALA A 93 12.69 -64.66 -27.07
N VAL A 94 12.95 -65.61 -26.18
CA VAL A 94 12.50 -65.61 -24.79
C VAL A 94 13.55 -64.85 -23.96
N GLY A 95 13.10 -63.91 -23.14
CA GLY A 95 13.76 -63.54 -21.89
C GLY A 95 14.60 -62.25 -21.88
N ALA A 96 14.07 -61.22 -21.23
CA ALA A 96 14.70 -60.60 -20.05
C ALA A 96 13.78 -59.48 -19.55
N ALA A 97 13.09 -59.71 -18.43
CA ALA A 97 12.39 -58.67 -17.70
C ALA A 97 13.42 -57.63 -17.22
N ARG A 98 13.44 -56.45 -17.85
CA ARG A 98 14.14 -55.29 -17.31
C ARG A 98 13.39 -54.89 -16.04
N ARG A 99 14.04 -55.10 -14.90
CA ARG A 99 13.68 -54.45 -13.63
C ARG A 99 13.65 -52.95 -13.88
N SER A 100 12.46 -52.35 -13.82
CA SER A 100 12.27 -50.92 -13.71
C SER A 100 12.98 -50.47 -12.44
N GLY A 101 14.15 -49.84 -12.61
CA GLY A 101 14.80 -49.10 -11.54
C GLY A 101 13.83 -48.01 -11.08
N GLY A 102 13.50 -48.03 -9.79
CA GLY A 102 12.72 -46.96 -9.18
C GLY A 102 13.46 -45.65 -9.38
N HIS A 103 12.84 -44.74 -10.13
CA HIS A 103 13.24 -43.34 -10.12
C HIS A 103 12.86 -42.78 -8.74
N THR A 104 13.80 -42.80 -7.81
CA THR A 104 13.74 -41.92 -6.64
C THR A 104 13.90 -40.50 -7.19
N GLN A 105 12.78 -39.83 -7.50
CA GLN A 105 12.83 -38.39 -7.77
C GLN A 105 13.27 -37.72 -6.48
N GLY A 106 14.49 -37.18 -6.49
CA GLY A 106 14.96 -36.31 -5.43
C GLY A 106 13.99 -35.15 -5.27
N VAL A 107 13.58 -34.88 -4.04
CA VAL A 107 12.83 -33.68 -3.70
C VAL A 107 13.69 -32.49 -4.14
N GLN A 108 13.26 -31.79 -5.19
CA GLN A 108 13.85 -30.51 -5.57
C GLN A 108 13.53 -29.55 -4.42
N VAL A 109 14.51 -29.32 -3.55
CA VAL A 109 14.39 -28.33 -2.49
C VAL A 109 14.41 -26.97 -3.20
N MET A 110 13.22 -26.37 -3.37
CA MET A 110 13.14 -24.98 -3.82
C MET A 110 13.77 -24.11 -2.73
N GLU A 111 14.93 -23.53 -3.03
CA GLU A 111 15.56 -22.58 -2.11
C GLU A 111 14.62 -21.39 -1.94
N MET A 112 14.31 -21.04 -0.69
CA MET A 112 13.50 -19.87 -0.41
C MET A 112 14.23 -18.61 -0.90
N PRO A 113 13.53 -17.70 -1.61
CA PRO A 113 14.12 -16.42 -2.02
C PRO A 113 14.67 -15.66 -0.81
N LYS A 114 15.77 -14.92 -1.01
CA LYS A 114 16.38 -14.04 0.00
C LYS A 114 16.39 -12.58 -0.50
N PRO A 115 16.21 -11.59 0.39
CA PRO A 115 16.30 -10.18 0.00
C PRO A 115 17.72 -9.83 -0.47
N GLY A 116 17.80 -9.26 -1.67
CA GLY A 116 19.05 -8.76 -2.24
C GLY A 116 19.36 -7.29 -1.89
N PRO A 117 20.47 -6.72 -2.41
CA PRO A 117 20.89 -5.34 -2.13
C PRO A 117 19.83 -4.27 -2.46
N ALA A 118 19.00 -4.49 -3.48
CA ALA A 118 17.89 -3.59 -3.81
C ALA A 118 16.85 -3.50 -2.68
N HIS A 119 16.59 -4.60 -1.99
CA HIS A 119 15.67 -4.65 -0.85
C HIS A 119 16.26 -3.95 0.36
N GLN A 120 17.54 -4.19 0.66
CA GLN A 120 18.26 -3.48 1.73
C GLN A 120 18.23 -1.96 1.53
N LYS A 121 18.26 -1.49 0.27
CA LYS A 121 18.16 -0.07 -0.04
C LYS A 121 16.80 0.54 0.33
N LEU A 122 15.72 -0.26 0.36
CA LEU A 122 14.41 0.21 0.82
C LEU A 122 14.41 0.56 2.31
N GLU A 123 15.36 0.03 3.10
CA GLU A 123 15.47 0.33 4.54
C GLU A 123 15.73 1.82 4.81
N LEU A 124 16.15 2.60 3.80
CA LEU A 124 16.20 4.07 3.88
C LEU A 124 14.84 4.68 4.28
N PHE A 125 13.73 4.06 3.88
CA PHE A 125 12.37 4.48 4.25
C PHE A 125 11.98 4.07 5.66
N ALA A 126 12.58 3.01 6.21
CA ALA A 126 12.22 2.48 7.52
C ALA A 126 12.64 3.43 8.66
N GLY A 127 11.83 3.49 9.70
CA GLY A 127 12.00 4.32 10.89
C GLY A 127 10.81 5.23 11.16
N ASP A 128 10.92 5.97 12.26
CA ASP A 128 9.99 7.03 12.61
C ASP A 128 10.46 8.35 12.03
N TRP A 129 9.60 8.99 11.24
CA TRP A 129 9.88 10.26 10.59
C TRP A 129 8.85 11.31 11.01
N SER A 130 9.27 12.56 11.12
CA SER A 130 8.35 13.68 11.28
C SER A 130 8.93 14.96 10.69
N GLY A 131 8.08 15.84 10.19
CA GLY A 131 8.52 17.09 9.62
C GLY A 131 7.40 17.98 9.12
N GLU A 132 7.81 19.11 8.56
CA GLU A 132 6.91 20.08 7.95
C GLU A 132 6.73 19.79 6.46
N GLU A 133 5.54 20.13 6.00
CA GLU A 133 5.10 20.03 4.63
C GLU A 133 4.52 21.36 4.16
N LYS A 134 4.76 21.67 2.90
CA LYS A 134 4.11 22.76 2.20
C LYS A 134 3.25 22.19 1.09
N MET A 135 1.95 22.46 1.20
CA MET A 135 0.98 22.17 0.17
C MET A 135 0.80 23.38 -0.73
N HIS A 136 0.95 23.15 -2.03
CA HIS A 136 0.79 24.18 -3.04
C HIS A 136 -0.68 24.25 -3.48
N PRO A 137 -1.17 25.45 -3.83
CA PRO A 137 -2.53 25.63 -4.34
C PRO A 137 -2.85 24.70 -5.51
N SER A 138 -3.95 23.96 -5.40
CA SER A 138 -4.37 22.97 -6.39
C SER A 138 -5.88 22.79 -6.45
N GLU A 139 -6.36 21.96 -7.38
CA GLU A 139 -7.79 21.68 -7.53
C GLU A 139 -8.38 20.99 -6.28
N TRP A 140 -7.59 20.20 -5.55
CA TRP A 140 -8.02 19.54 -4.31
C TRP A 140 -7.80 20.37 -3.05
N ASP A 141 -6.85 21.30 -3.08
CA ASP A 141 -6.61 22.28 -2.01
C ASP A 141 -6.33 23.66 -2.61
N PRO A 142 -7.39 24.47 -2.87
CA PRO A 142 -7.24 25.77 -3.53
C PRO A 142 -6.40 26.77 -2.75
N GLN A 143 -6.33 26.65 -1.43
CA GLN A 143 -5.57 27.57 -0.58
C GLN A 143 -4.11 27.10 -0.40
N GLY A 144 -3.89 25.79 -0.42
CA GLY A 144 -2.62 25.22 0.00
C GLY A 144 -2.36 25.48 1.48
N GLY A 145 -1.09 25.61 1.85
CA GLY A 145 -0.69 26.01 3.19
C GLY A 145 0.41 25.12 3.76
N THR A 146 0.58 25.20 5.08
CA THR A 146 1.53 24.37 5.81
C THR A 146 0.82 23.23 6.53
N ALA A 147 1.50 22.10 6.62
CA ALA A 147 1.06 20.95 7.39
C ALA A 147 2.27 20.34 8.12
N THR A 148 2.00 19.48 9.09
CA THR A 148 3.00 18.62 9.70
C THR A 148 2.64 17.18 9.41
N ALA A 149 3.63 16.36 9.10
CA ALA A 149 3.42 14.93 8.92
C ALA A 149 4.29 14.10 9.86
N SER A 150 3.78 12.91 10.18
CA SER A 150 4.50 11.85 10.86
C SER A 150 4.34 10.55 10.10
N MET A 151 5.42 9.78 10.01
CA MET A 151 5.43 8.45 9.42
C MET A 151 6.05 7.43 10.36
N ASN A 152 5.46 6.25 10.46
CA ASN A 152 6.08 5.08 11.10
C ASN A 152 6.22 4.00 10.04
N SER A 153 7.45 3.68 9.67
CA SER A 153 7.76 2.70 8.63
C SER A 153 8.64 1.59 9.17
N ARG A 154 8.36 0.35 8.78
CA ARG A 154 9.13 -0.83 9.23
C ARG A 154 9.35 -1.82 8.10
N VAL A 155 10.48 -2.52 8.19
CA VAL A 155 10.76 -3.67 7.32
C VAL A 155 9.82 -4.81 7.69
N VAL A 156 9.20 -5.43 6.69
CA VAL A 156 8.24 -6.53 6.85
C VAL A 156 8.55 -7.66 5.87
N CYS A 157 7.92 -8.82 6.11
CA CYS A 157 8.05 -10.02 5.28
C CYS A 157 9.53 -10.36 5.00
N ASP A 158 10.28 -10.63 6.06
CA ASP A 158 11.66 -11.14 5.99
C ASP A 158 12.65 -10.26 5.20
N GLY A 159 12.40 -8.94 5.13
CA GLY A 159 13.29 -8.00 4.44
C GLY A 159 12.88 -7.67 3.01
N PHE A 160 11.77 -8.21 2.51
CA PHE A 160 11.33 -7.98 1.13
C PHE A 160 10.55 -6.67 0.94
N TYR A 161 9.93 -6.15 2.00
CA TYR A 161 9.08 -4.97 1.88
C TYR A 161 9.31 -3.99 3.02
N VAL A 162 8.96 -2.74 2.79
CA VAL A 162 8.81 -1.72 3.83
C VAL A 162 7.36 -1.28 3.84
N ALA A 163 6.68 -1.44 4.97
CA ALA A 163 5.32 -0.95 5.19
C ALA A 163 5.38 0.28 6.09
N GLY A 164 4.60 1.32 5.77
CA GLY A 164 4.61 2.55 6.54
C GLY A 164 3.28 3.26 6.61
N ASP A 165 2.93 3.71 7.82
CA ASP A 165 1.75 4.53 8.10
C ASP A 165 2.14 6.01 8.07
N TYR A 166 1.34 6.83 7.40
CA TYR A 166 1.51 8.28 7.25
C TYR A 166 0.30 9.00 7.84
N GLU A 167 0.55 10.04 8.64
CA GLU A 167 -0.48 10.93 9.17
C GLU A 167 -0.08 12.38 8.95
N GLN A 168 -0.99 13.15 8.34
CA GLN A 168 -0.86 14.57 8.11
C GLN A 168 -1.78 15.35 9.04
N ARG A 169 -1.27 16.44 9.61
CA ARG A 169 -2.02 17.34 10.49
C ARG A 169 -1.93 18.79 10.03
N ARG A 170 -3.04 19.50 10.19
CA ARG A 170 -3.15 20.97 10.08
C ARG A 170 -3.90 21.49 11.30
N ASP A 171 -3.41 22.59 11.87
CA ASP A 171 -4.01 23.22 13.06
C ASP A 171 -4.30 22.23 14.20
N GLY A 172 -3.42 21.23 14.38
CA GLY A 172 -3.54 20.18 15.39
C GLY A 172 -4.54 19.06 15.09
N ALA A 173 -5.32 19.17 14.01
CA ALA A 173 -6.26 18.15 13.57
C ALA A 173 -5.65 17.26 12.48
N VAL A 174 -5.99 15.97 12.49
CA VAL A 174 -5.59 15.05 11.41
C VAL A 174 -6.46 15.30 10.19
N THR A 175 -5.82 15.67 9.08
CA THR A 175 -6.51 16.00 7.83
C THR A 175 -6.40 14.89 6.79
N PHE A 176 -5.38 14.05 6.88
CA PHE A 176 -5.14 13.00 5.90
C PHE A 176 -4.32 11.85 6.50
N ARG A 177 -4.61 10.63 6.05
CA ARG A 177 -3.87 9.42 6.42
C ARG A 177 -3.54 8.61 5.19
N GLY A 178 -2.38 7.96 5.24
CA GLY A 178 -1.90 7.09 4.19
C GLY A 178 -1.24 5.84 4.73
N HIS A 179 -1.17 4.80 3.90
CA HIS A 179 -0.44 3.58 4.14
C HIS A 179 0.33 3.20 2.87
N SER A 180 1.61 2.90 3.05
CA SER A 180 2.55 2.60 1.96
C SER A 180 3.09 1.19 2.11
N VAL A 181 3.24 0.48 0.99
CA VAL A 181 3.99 -0.78 0.92
C VAL A 181 4.97 -0.68 -0.25
N LEU A 182 6.26 -0.62 0.06
CA LEU A 182 7.35 -0.59 -0.91
C LEU A 182 7.97 -1.97 -1.06
N GLY A 183 8.25 -2.39 -2.29
CA GLY A 183 8.97 -3.62 -2.61
C GLY A 183 9.77 -3.49 -3.90
N ILE A 184 10.43 -4.58 -4.30
CA ILE A 184 11.16 -4.67 -5.57
C ILE A 184 10.42 -5.60 -6.53
N ASP A 185 10.16 -5.12 -7.74
CA ASP A 185 9.66 -5.95 -8.83
C ASP A 185 10.79 -6.86 -9.33
N PRO A 186 10.65 -8.20 -9.27
CA PRO A 186 11.73 -9.11 -9.64
C PRO A 186 12.03 -9.10 -11.14
N GLN A 187 11.10 -8.66 -11.99
CA GLN A 187 11.28 -8.64 -13.44
C GLN A 187 11.93 -7.32 -13.90
N SER A 188 11.37 -6.18 -13.52
CA SER A 188 11.85 -4.86 -13.96
C SER A 188 12.99 -4.31 -13.10
N GLN A 189 13.19 -4.89 -11.91
CA GLN A 189 14.11 -4.41 -10.87
C GLN A 189 13.81 -2.97 -10.45
N GLU A 190 12.53 -2.58 -10.55
CA GLU A 190 12.02 -1.30 -10.08
C GLU A 190 11.53 -1.41 -8.64
N VAL A 191 11.58 -0.28 -7.94
CA VAL A 191 10.83 -0.11 -6.71
C VAL A 191 9.36 0.08 -7.08
N VAL A 192 8.49 -0.67 -6.41
CA VAL A 192 7.05 -0.54 -6.51
C VAL A 192 6.52 -0.04 -5.18
N LEU A 193 5.81 1.09 -5.19
CA LEU A 193 5.11 1.65 -4.04
C LEU A 193 3.62 1.49 -4.26
N HIS A 194 2.96 0.74 -3.39
CA HIS A 194 1.51 0.70 -3.29
C HIS A 194 1.06 1.68 -2.22
N TRP A 195 0.13 2.55 -2.58
CA TRP A 195 -0.37 3.60 -1.71
C TRP A 195 -1.87 3.51 -1.51
N PHE A 196 -2.29 3.56 -0.26
CA PHE A 196 -3.68 3.56 0.20
C PHE A 196 -3.89 4.79 1.08
N ASP A 197 -5.00 5.51 0.93
CA ASP A 197 -5.22 6.72 1.72
C ASP A 197 -6.68 6.98 2.10
N SER A 198 -6.86 7.94 2.99
CA SER A 198 -8.15 8.36 3.52
C SER A 198 -9.04 9.09 2.51
N MET A 199 -8.62 9.27 1.25
CA MET A 199 -9.53 9.70 0.19
C MET A 199 -10.43 8.57 -0.29
N GLY A 200 -10.12 7.32 0.08
CA GLY A 200 -10.95 6.16 -0.22
C GLY A 200 -10.93 5.74 -1.68
N MET A 201 -9.92 6.18 -2.44
CA MET A 201 -9.70 5.76 -3.82
C MET A 201 -9.05 4.38 -3.87
N GLY A 202 -9.00 3.78 -5.07
CA GLY A 202 -8.26 2.54 -5.29
C GLY A 202 -6.75 2.69 -5.04
N VAL A 203 -6.05 1.56 -4.97
CA VAL A 203 -4.59 1.55 -4.77
C VAL A 203 -3.89 2.31 -5.89
N ASN A 204 -2.99 3.23 -5.52
CA ASN A 204 -2.08 3.87 -6.47
C ASN A 204 -0.76 3.10 -6.45
N GLU A 205 -0.33 2.61 -7.62
CA GLU A 205 0.92 1.87 -7.79
C GLU A 205 1.95 2.76 -8.51
N PHE A 206 2.96 3.22 -7.78
CA PHE A 206 4.06 4.00 -8.33
C PHE A 206 5.27 3.12 -8.61
N ARG A 207 5.95 3.37 -9.73
CA ARG A 207 7.16 2.64 -10.14
C ARG A 207 8.33 3.56 -10.43
N GLY A 208 9.54 3.09 -10.15
CA GLY A 208 10.77 3.79 -10.50
C GLY A 208 12.05 3.13 -9.99
N LYS A 209 13.18 3.81 -10.17
CA LYS A 209 14.51 3.30 -9.79
C LYS A 209 15.30 4.32 -8.99
N PHE A 210 16.10 3.83 -8.05
CA PHE A 210 17.07 4.66 -7.35
C PHE A 210 18.15 5.20 -8.31
N GLN A 211 18.55 6.44 -8.08
CA GLN A 211 19.68 7.13 -8.69
C GLN A 211 20.51 7.74 -7.55
N GLY A 212 21.59 7.05 -7.13
CA GLY A 212 22.28 7.38 -5.87
C GLY A 212 21.33 7.26 -4.68
N ASP A 213 21.24 8.31 -3.86
CA ASP A 213 20.36 8.38 -2.69
C ASP A 213 18.99 9.00 -2.98
N LYS A 214 18.66 9.15 -4.27
CA LYS A 214 17.39 9.70 -4.73
C LYS A 214 16.57 8.64 -5.44
N ILE A 215 15.25 8.74 -5.34
CA ILE A 215 14.34 7.92 -6.12
C ILE A 215 13.16 8.78 -6.56
N ALA A 216 12.76 8.62 -7.82
CA ALA A 216 11.52 9.15 -8.35
C ALA A 216 10.64 7.97 -8.75
N LEU A 217 9.41 7.96 -8.24
CA LEU A 217 8.39 6.97 -8.56
C LEU A 217 7.23 7.69 -9.25
N SER A 218 6.68 7.10 -10.30
CA SER A 218 5.57 7.68 -11.04
C SER A 218 4.44 6.69 -11.26
N PHE A 219 3.22 7.20 -11.36
CA PHE A 219 2.07 6.44 -11.84
C PHE A 219 1.20 7.30 -12.75
N GLN A 220 0.39 6.63 -13.56
CA GLN A 220 -0.62 7.26 -14.38
C GLN A 220 -2.01 6.99 -13.80
N SER A 221 -2.80 8.05 -13.68
CA SER A 221 -4.21 8.00 -13.30
C SER A 221 -5.07 8.56 -14.44
N PRO A 222 -6.40 8.40 -14.38
CA PRO A 222 -7.31 9.13 -15.27
C PRO A 222 -7.16 10.66 -15.18
N MET A 223 -6.65 11.19 -14.06
CA MET A 223 -6.42 12.63 -13.85
C MET A 223 -5.04 13.11 -14.36
N GLY A 224 -4.28 12.23 -15.02
CA GLY A 224 -2.93 12.53 -15.51
C GLY A 224 -1.85 11.79 -14.73
N TRP A 225 -0.64 12.31 -14.84
CA TRP A 225 0.59 11.73 -14.33
C TRP A 225 0.95 12.30 -12.98
N HIS A 226 1.41 11.41 -12.11
CA HIS A 226 1.87 11.75 -10.78
C HIS A 226 3.30 11.28 -10.62
N ARG A 227 4.09 12.05 -9.91
CA ARG A 227 5.46 11.69 -9.55
C ARG A 227 5.72 12.06 -8.11
N VAL A 228 6.23 11.11 -7.35
CA VAL A 228 6.79 11.36 -6.03
C VAL A 228 8.30 11.18 -6.09
N SER A 229 9.05 12.07 -5.46
CA SER A 229 10.49 11.93 -5.30
C SER A 229 10.91 11.99 -3.84
N TYR A 230 11.90 11.17 -3.53
CA TYR A 230 12.53 11.08 -2.22
C TYR A 230 14.04 11.30 -2.39
N ASP A 231 14.62 12.12 -1.52
CA ASP A 231 16.06 12.39 -1.46
C ASP A 231 16.56 12.10 -0.03
N PHE A 232 17.46 11.12 0.07
CA PHE A 232 18.10 10.66 1.30
C PHE A 232 19.58 11.08 1.37
N GLY A 233 20.02 12.03 0.55
CA GLY A 233 21.43 12.46 0.50
C GLY A 233 21.95 13.13 1.78
N GLU A 234 21.04 13.52 2.70
CA GLU A 234 21.38 14.05 4.02
C GLU A 234 21.01 13.01 5.09
N LYS A 235 21.96 12.70 5.98
CA LYS A 235 21.75 11.70 7.04
C LYS A 235 20.55 12.10 7.92
N ASN A 236 19.69 11.12 8.20
CA ASN A 236 18.47 11.29 9.00
C ASN A 236 17.51 12.36 8.45
N ALA A 237 17.60 12.68 7.15
CA ALA A 237 16.68 13.56 6.45
C ALA A 237 16.06 12.82 5.26
N MET A 238 14.76 13.00 5.08
CA MET A 238 14.05 12.55 3.88
C MET A 238 13.35 13.77 3.30
N ARG A 239 13.82 14.23 2.14
CA ARG A 239 13.13 15.30 1.39
C ARG A 239 12.16 14.65 0.43
N PHE A 240 10.91 15.10 0.47
CA PHE A 240 9.84 14.57 -0.33
C PHE A 240 9.25 15.66 -1.23
N ARG A 241 8.86 15.27 -2.43
CA ARG A 241 8.11 16.12 -3.35
C ARG A 241 7.12 15.29 -4.14
N MET A 242 5.90 15.81 -4.28
CA MET A 242 4.87 15.27 -5.16
C MET A 242 4.57 16.30 -6.26
N ASP A 243 4.65 15.85 -7.50
CA ASP A 243 4.31 16.62 -8.68
C ASP A 243 3.18 15.93 -9.47
N MET A 244 2.39 16.74 -10.17
CA MET A 244 1.39 16.30 -11.13
C MET A 244 1.61 16.91 -12.50
N SER A 245 1.21 16.20 -13.54
CA SER A 245 1.31 16.63 -14.93
C SER A 245 0.19 16.06 -15.78
N ALA A 246 -0.41 16.88 -16.65
CA ALA A 246 -1.37 16.39 -17.64
C ALA A 246 -0.68 15.67 -18.82
N ASP A 247 0.57 16.04 -19.14
CA ASP A 247 1.25 15.71 -20.41
C ASP A 247 2.64 15.08 -20.24
N GLN A 248 3.08 14.82 -19.00
CA GLN A 248 4.43 14.42 -18.59
C GLN A 248 5.56 15.43 -18.87
N LYS A 249 5.25 16.58 -19.45
CA LYS A 249 6.24 17.60 -19.82
C LYS A 249 6.21 18.75 -18.83
N GLN A 250 5.02 19.24 -18.50
CA GLN A 250 4.80 20.31 -17.55
C GLN A 250 4.41 19.73 -16.20
N TRP A 251 5.27 19.89 -15.21
CA TRP A 251 5.06 19.37 -13.85
C TRP A 251 4.74 20.51 -12.90
N LYS A 252 3.61 20.38 -12.20
CA LYS A 252 3.22 21.28 -11.10
C LYS A 252 3.45 20.58 -9.77
N THR A 253 4.15 21.25 -8.86
CA THR A 253 4.34 20.74 -7.50
C THR A 253 3.07 20.91 -6.69
N MET A 254 2.74 19.86 -5.96
CA MET A 254 1.53 19.74 -5.16
C MET A 254 1.87 19.75 -3.66
N LEU A 255 2.93 19.04 -3.30
CA LEU A 255 3.36 18.86 -1.93
C LEU A 255 4.88 18.78 -1.92
N GLU A 256 5.52 19.46 -0.97
CA GLU A 256 6.94 19.30 -0.67
C GLU A 256 7.11 19.19 0.85
N GLY A 257 8.04 18.38 1.31
CA GLY A 257 8.24 18.12 2.73
C GLY A 257 9.68 17.78 3.06
N VAL A 258 10.07 18.07 4.30
CA VAL A 258 11.38 17.67 4.84
C VAL A 258 11.14 16.98 6.17
N TYR A 259 11.42 15.69 6.21
CA TYR A 259 11.23 14.88 7.39
C TYR A 259 12.55 14.53 8.04
N ARG A 260 12.55 14.54 9.37
CA ARG A 260 13.68 14.13 10.20
C ARG A 260 13.36 12.80 10.85
N LYS A 261 14.35 11.92 10.84
CA LYS A 261 14.26 10.65 11.56
C LYS A 261 14.27 10.95 13.06
N LYS A 262 13.34 10.37 13.81
CA LYS A 262 13.36 10.46 15.27
C LYS A 262 14.57 9.67 15.79
N ALA A 263 15.20 10.23 16.81
CA ALA A 263 16.37 9.64 17.47
C ALA A 263 15.98 8.45 18.34
#